data_AF-A0A4R3VF28-F1
#
_entry.id   AF-A0A4R3VF28-F1
#
_cell.length_a   1.000
_cell.length_b   1.000
_cell.length_c   1.000
_cell.angle_alpha   90.00
_cell.angle_beta   90.00
_cell.angle_gamma   90.00
#
_symmetry.space_group_name_H-M   'P 1'
#
loop_
_entity.id
_entity.type
_entity.pdbx_description
1 polymer ?
#
loop_
_entity_poly.entity_id
_entity_poly.type
_entity_poly.pdbx_seq_one_letter_code
_entity_poly.pdbx_strand_id
1 'polypeptide(L)'
;MDDLHALFQEYWPHLIFAAGIIASATAATHAAMTKQDVRAAIAWVGVILLSPIFGSAFYLIAGINRVRHSQLQQQRDRSFRQYLGEQNGNCPDVSDISGSQFDSLCKVGNRVSRFPLRSGNAIALLCGGDETYPAMVQAIDGATRTIALQSYIFDKDRAGLEIAQALLRARKRGVEIRVLIDAVGAKYSHPPINRWLRKHGIRTALFMTNPLGLRMPYANLRSHRKILVIDGRIGFTGGMNIREGFVRELAGTKLAKDTHFRLEGPVAQQLLSVFAHDWEFTTHEILPHSTWYEPEPGLMPANIVARCIQSGPDRTILSTHHLLLGAFAVAQRHIRIQSPYFLPDLVLAGALNTAARRGITVDIVIPGKNNLRLVNYAMTAQLDQFIRNGCRVWRQNGNFNHSKLLTIDEGWSLMGSSNMDPRSLRLNFELDVEIYDPAITAEIARRIDADIADSVPLTLDDLAAIPFRKRLRNRIIWLASPYL
;
A
#
# COMPACT_ATOMS: atom_id res chain seq x y z
N MET A 1 30.82 -32.38 45.49
CA MET A 1 30.21 -31.11 45.01
C MET A 1 31.25 -29.98 44.97
N ASP A 2 32.25 -29.99 45.87
CA ASP A 2 33.28 -28.94 45.91
C ASP A 2 34.24 -28.94 44.70
N ASP A 3 34.64 -30.10 44.17
CA ASP A 3 35.50 -30.17 42.97
C ASP A 3 34.82 -29.61 41.70
N LEU A 4 33.52 -29.86 41.53
CA LEU A 4 32.75 -29.31 40.41
C LEU A 4 32.60 -27.79 40.53
N HIS A 5 32.50 -27.28 41.76
CA HIS A 5 32.43 -25.84 42.00
C HIS A 5 33.78 -25.16 41.74
N ALA A 6 34.88 -25.77 42.18
CA ALA A 6 36.24 -25.29 41.92
C ALA A 6 36.55 -25.28 40.42
N LEU A 7 36.22 -26.37 39.70
CA LEU A 7 36.37 -26.44 38.25
C LEU A 7 35.52 -25.38 37.54
N PHE A 8 34.30 -25.13 37.99
CA PHE A 8 33.47 -24.08 37.40
C PHE A 8 34.05 -22.67 37.68
N GLN A 9 34.54 -22.39 38.89
CA GLN A 9 35.17 -21.12 39.22
C GLN A 9 36.46 -20.87 38.42
N GLU A 10 37.19 -21.91 38.06
CA GLU A 10 38.42 -21.80 37.27
C GLU A 10 38.12 -21.62 35.77
N TYR A 11 37.16 -22.38 35.22
CA TYR A 11 36.95 -22.46 33.77
C TYR A 11 35.74 -21.67 33.22
N TRP A 12 34.90 -21.06 34.06
CA TRP A 12 33.75 -20.29 33.57
C TRP A 12 34.09 -19.23 32.50
N PRO A 13 35.22 -18.50 32.51
CA PRO A 13 35.53 -17.53 31.46
C PRO A 13 35.78 -18.21 30.11
N HIS A 14 36.46 -19.35 30.12
CA HIS A 14 36.71 -20.16 28.92
C HIS A 14 35.43 -20.77 28.36
N LEU A 15 34.54 -21.23 29.24
CA LEU A 15 33.22 -21.75 28.85
C LEU A 15 32.35 -20.65 28.24
N ILE A 16 32.33 -19.45 28.83
CA ILE A 16 31.60 -18.30 28.26
C ILE A 16 32.20 -17.88 26.93
N PHE A 17 33.53 -17.85 26.80
CA PHE A 17 34.20 -17.53 25.54
C PHE A 17 33.86 -18.53 24.44
N ALA A 18 33.97 -19.83 24.72
CA ALA A 18 33.61 -20.90 23.78
C ALA A 18 32.13 -20.83 23.39
N ALA A 19 31.23 -20.63 24.36
CA ALA A 19 29.80 -20.45 24.10
C ALA A 19 29.52 -19.21 23.24
N GLY A 20 30.22 -18.11 23.49
CA GLY A 20 30.14 -16.88 22.69
C GLY A 20 30.58 -17.10 21.24
N ILE A 21 31.67 -17.84 21.02
CA ILE A 21 32.14 -18.20 19.67
C ILE A 21 31.10 -19.06 18.95
N ILE A 22 30.59 -20.10 19.60
CA ILE A 22 29.59 -21.01 19.00
C ILE A 22 28.31 -20.25 18.65
N ALA A 23 27.82 -19.40 19.57
CA ALA A 23 26.66 -18.56 19.35
C ALA A 23 26.88 -17.60 18.17
N SER A 24 28.03 -16.93 18.13
CA SER A 24 28.40 -16.00 17.07
C SER A 24 28.54 -16.68 15.71
N ALA A 25 29.27 -17.79 15.62
CA ALA A 25 29.44 -18.54 14.39
C ALA A 25 28.09 -19.04 13.84
N THR A 26 27.23 -19.57 14.71
CA THR A 26 25.89 -20.04 14.33
C THR A 26 25.00 -18.89 13.87
N ALA A 27 24.95 -17.80 14.63
CA ALA A 27 24.13 -16.63 14.33
C ALA A 27 24.60 -15.93 13.05
N ALA A 28 25.91 -15.76 12.86
CA ALA A 28 26.50 -15.16 11.67
C ALA A 28 26.26 -16.02 10.42
N THR A 29 26.43 -17.35 10.53
CA THR A 29 26.10 -18.29 9.44
C THR A 29 24.62 -18.20 9.10
N HIS A 30 23.74 -18.20 10.09
CA HIS A 30 22.31 -18.04 9.87
C HIS A 30 21.99 -16.69 9.20
N ALA A 31 22.62 -15.59 9.64
CA ALA A 31 22.46 -14.27 9.01
C ALA A 31 22.92 -14.26 7.55
N ALA A 32 24.09 -14.82 7.26
CA ALA A 32 24.63 -14.91 5.91
C ALA A 32 23.76 -15.78 4.99
N MET A 33 23.18 -16.86 5.50
CA MET A 33 22.38 -17.81 4.70
C MET A 33 20.92 -17.42 4.52
N THR A 34 20.35 -16.60 5.42
CA THR A 34 18.90 -16.31 5.39
C THR A 34 18.56 -14.89 4.93
N LYS A 35 19.50 -13.95 5.02
CA LYS A 35 19.27 -12.56 4.61
C LYS A 35 19.44 -12.43 3.09
N GLN A 36 18.39 -11.95 2.44
CA GLN A 36 18.37 -11.71 0.98
C GLN A 36 19.05 -10.40 0.58
N ASP A 37 19.14 -9.44 1.50
CA ASP A 37 19.84 -8.17 1.27
C ASP A 37 21.26 -8.27 1.83
N VAL A 38 22.25 -8.12 0.96
CA VAL A 38 23.68 -8.22 1.30
C VAL A 38 24.10 -7.19 2.35
N ARG A 39 23.57 -5.96 2.28
CA ARG A 39 23.91 -4.90 3.25
C ARG A 39 23.37 -5.25 4.63
N ALA A 40 22.13 -5.74 4.69
CA ALA A 40 21.55 -6.22 5.94
C ALA A 40 22.31 -7.45 6.48
N ALA A 41 22.72 -8.38 5.61
CA ALA A 41 23.51 -9.54 5.98
C ALA A 41 24.86 -9.11 6.59
N ILE A 42 25.61 -8.25 5.90
CA ILE A 42 26.90 -7.72 6.38
C ILE A 42 26.72 -6.97 7.71
N ALA A 43 25.68 -6.14 7.84
CA ALA A 43 25.42 -5.42 9.09
C ALA A 43 25.17 -6.38 10.27
N TRP A 44 24.32 -7.40 10.08
CA TRP A 44 24.05 -8.39 11.11
C TRP A 44 25.27 -9.24 11.44
N VAL A 45 25.97 -9.75 10.43
CA VAL A 45 27.22 -10.51 10.61
C VAL A 45 28.25 -9.65 11.35
N GLY A 46 28.42 -8.38 10.97
CA GLY A 46 29.33 -7.46 11.64
C GLY A 46 28.98 -7.23 13.11
N VAL A 47 27.70 -6.99 13.44
CA VAL A 47 27.23 -6.84 14.83
C VAL A 47 27.48 -8.11 15.65
N ILE A 48 27.25 -9.29 15.04
CA ILE A 48 27.47 -10.59 15.68
C ILE A 48 28.96 -10.84 15.92
N LEU A 49 29.82 -10.56 14.95
CA LEU A 49 31.26 -10.79 15.06
C LEU A 49 31.94 -9.81 16.04
N LEU A 50 31.54 -8.54 16.04
CA LEU A 50 32.07 -7.52 16.95
C LEU A 50 31.56 -7.67 18.39
N SER A 51 30.43 -8.35 18.59
CA SER A 51 29.88 -8.63 19.90
C SER A 51 29.29 -10.05 19.94
N PRO A 52 30.12 -11.10 20.13
CA PRO A 52 29.69 -12.49 20.00
C PRO A 52 28.48 -12.89 20.84
N ILE A 53 28.39 -12.40 22.08
CA ILE A 53 27.27 -12.72 22.98
C ILE A 53 26.08 -11.79 22.71
N PHE A 54 26.26 -10.49 22.87
CA PHE A 54 25.16 -9.52 22.78
C PHE A 54 24.66 -9.34 21.34
N GLY A 55 25.55 -9.35 20.35
CA GLY A 55 25.20 -9.28 18.93
C GLY A 55 24.41 -10.50 18.47
N SER A 56 24.79 -11.71 18.90
CA SER A 56 24.01 -12.93 18.65
C SER A 56 22.63 -12.86 19.32
N ALA A 57 22.56 -12.46 20.59
CA ALA A 57 21.29 -12.30 21.29
C ALA A 57 20.38 -11.26 20.60
N PHE A 58 20.95 -10.12 20.21
CA PHE A 58 20.23 -9.08 19.49
C PHE A 58 19.73 -9.56 18.12
N TYR A 59 20.54 -10.33 17.39
CA TYR A 59 20.13 -10.96 16.13
C TYR A 59 18.98 -11.95 16.32
N LEU A 60 19.01 -12.78 17.37
CA LEU A 60 17.92 -13.72 17.65
C LEU A 60 16.58 -13.02 17.95
N ILE A 61 16.64 -11.82 18.55
CA ILE A 61 15.47 -11.01 18.91
C ILE A 61 14.96 -10.20 17.72
N ALA A 62 15.84 -9.48 17.01
CA ALA A 62 15.46 -8.47 16.01
C ALA A 62 15.87 -8.83 14.57
N GLY A 63 16.87 -9.69 14.40
CA GLY A 63 17.38 -10.10 13.09
C GLY A 63 16.64 -11.29 12.48
N ILE A 64 16.15 -12.25 13.27
CA ILE A 64 15.38 -13.38 12.74
C ILE A 64 13.94 -12.94 12.46
N ASN A 65 13.56 -12.95 11.19
CA ASN A 65 12.20 -12.61 10.77
C ASN A 65 11.26 -13.83 10.98
N ARG A 66 10.74 -13.97 12.21
CA ARG A 66 9.90 -15.11 12.65
C ARG A 66 8.49 -15.13 12.04
N VAL A 67 8.11 -14.10 11.28
CA VAL A 67 6.78 -14.00 10.62
C VAL A 67 6.70 -14.89 9.37
N ARG A 68 7.80 -15.54 8.97
CA ARG A 68 7.82 -16.45 7.82
C ARG A 68 7.04 -17.75 8.11
N HIS A 69 5.87 -17.87 7.46
CA HIS A 69 5.61 -18.88 6.42
C HIS A 69 4.60 -20.05 6.56
N SER A 70 3.80 -20.26 7.61
CA SER A 70 2.83 -21.40 7.58
C SER A 70 1.35 -21.02 7.71
N GLN A 71 0.95 -20.40 8.82
CA GLN A 71 -0.48 -20.17 9.10
C GLN A 71 -1.11 -19.08 8.22
N LEU A 72 -0.37 -17.99 7.97
CA LEU A 72 -0.77 -16.93 7.05
C LEU A 72 -0.90 -17.39 5.59
N GLN A 73 -0.42 -18.58 5.21
CA GLN A 73 -0.31 -18.98 3.81
C GLN A 73 -1.39 -19.99 3.38
N GLN A 74 -1.81 -20.89 4.28
CA GLN A 74 -2.78 -21.94 3.97
C GLN A 74 -4.24 -21.45 4.01
N GLN A 75 -4.62 -20.58 4.95
CA GLN A 75 -5.99 -20.05 5.02
C GLN A 75 -6.35 -19.19 3.80
N ARG A 76 -5.36 -18.51 3.18
CA ARG A 76 -5.61 -17.57 2.07
C ARG A 76 -5.99 -18.23 0.75
N ASP A 77 -5.59 -19.47 0.51
CA ASP A 77 -5.84 -20.11 -0.78
C ASP A 77 -7.27 -20.63 -0.93
N ARG A 78 -8.05 -20.80 0.15
CA ARG A 78 -9.40 -21.38 0.09
C ARG A 78 -10.45 -20.36 -0.34
N SER A 79 -10.55 -19.24 0.36
CA SER A 79 -11.49 -18.15 0.06
C SER A 79 -11.16 -17.46 -1.26
N PHE A 80 -9.88 -17.29 -1.60
CA PHE A 80 -9.48 -16.73 -2.89
C PHE A 80 -9.97 -17.58 -4.08
N ARG A 81 -9.87 -18.92 -3.95
CA ARG A 81 -10.45 -19.85 -4.94
C ARG A 81 -11.97 -19.80 -5.01
N GLN A 82 -12.66 -19.51 -3.91
CA GLN A 82 -14.11 -19.41 -3.88
C GLN A 82 -14.64 -18.16 -4.61
N TYR A 83 -13.96 -17.03 -4.47
CA TYR A 83 -14.36 -15.77 -5.12
C TYR A 83 -13.90 -15.66 -6.57
N LEU A 84 -12.81 -16.35 -6.93
CA LEU A 84 -12.40 -16.39 -8.32
C LEU A 84 -13.06 -17.55 -9.07
N GLY A 85 -13.13 -18.76 -8.54
CA GLY A 85 -13.52 -19.92 -9.35
C GLY A 85 -12.49 -20.23 -10.45
N GLU A 86 -12.78 -21.22 -11.29
CA GLU A 86 -11.97 -21.55 -12.48
C GLU A 86 -12.20 -20.47 -13.56
N GLN A 87 -11.47 -19.36 -13.45
CA GLN A 87 -11.61 -18.20 -14.36
C GLN A 87 -10.88 -18.46 -15.67
N ASN A 88 -11.47 -19.27 -16.53
CA ASN A 88 -11.11 -19.37 -17.94
C ASN A 88 -11.82 -18.26 -18.71
N GLY A 89 -11.14 -17.14 -18.94
CA GLY A 89 -11.57 -16.12 -19.88
C GLY A 89 -10.39 -15.67 -20.72
N ASN A 90 -10.62 -15.37 -22.00
CA ASN A 90 -9.58 -14.77 -22.84
C ASN A 90 -9.12 -13.46 -22.19
N CYS A 91 -7.80 -13.31 -22.04
CA CYS A 91 -7.22 -12.04 -21.64
C CYS A 91 -7.53 -11.02 -22.74
N PRO A 92 -8.07 -9.83 -22.42
CA PRO A 92 -8.31 -8.80 -23.42
C PRO A 92 -7.00 -8.43 -24.13
N ASP A 93 -7.05 -8.18 -25.43
CA ASP A 93 -5.88 -7.66 -26.15
C ASP A 93 -5.70 -6.17 -25.81
N VAL A 94 -4.73 -5.89 -24.94
CA VAL A 94 -4.40 -4.52 -24.53
C VAL A 94 -3.65 -3.74 -25.61
N SER A 95 -3.11 -4.42 -26.63
CA SER A 95 -2.33 -3.80 -27.70
C SER A 95 -3.18 -2.86 -28.53
N ASP A 96 -4.41 -3.29 -28.84
CA ASP A 96 -5.39 -2.52 -29.61
C ASP A 96 -6.00 -1.37 -28.79
N ILE A 97 -5.98 -1.48 -27.47
CA ILE A 97 -6.61 -0.52 -26.55
C ILE A 97 -5.62 0.59 -26.17
N SER A 98 -4.44 0.21 -25.72
CA SER A 98 -3.48 1.11 -25.09
C SER A 98 -2.18 1.28 -25.89
N GLY A 99 -1.90 0.39 -26.84
CA GLY A 99 -0.67 0.35 -27.64
C GLY A 99 0.12 -0.94 -27.47
N SER A 100 0.87 -1.35 -28.50
CA SER A 100 1.55 -2.64 -28.57
C SER A 100 2.62 -2.87 -27.48
N GLN A 101 3.23 -1.81 -26.95
CA GLN A 101 4.19 -1.89 -25.85
C GLN A 101 3.57 -2.46 -24.56
N PHE A 102 2.26 -2.30 -24.39
CA PHE A 102 1.54 -2.69 -23.19
C PHE A 102 1.22 -4.19 -23.13
N ASP A 103 1.35 -4.95 -24.23
CA ASP A 103 1.25 -6.41 -24.21
C ASP A 103 2.32 -7.03 -23.29
N SER A 104 3.55 -6.51 -23.35
CA SER A 104 4.63 -6.95 -22.46
C SER A 104 4.31 -6.64 -20.99
N LEU A 105 3.70 -5.50 -20.71
CA LEU A 105 3.27 -5.13 -19.35
C LEU A 105 2.13 -6.02 -18.85
N CYS A 106 1.14 -6.31 -19.70
CA CYS A 106 0.05 -7.23 -19.39
C CYS A 106 0.58 -8.61 -18.97
N LYS A 107 1.58 -9.14 -19.70
CA LYS A 107 2.26 -10.40 -19.36
C LYS A 107 2.94 -10.36 -18.00
N VAL A 108 3.61 -9.25 -17.66
CA VAL A 108 4.19 -9.05 -16.32
C VAL A 108 3.09 -9.09 -15.27
N GLY A 109 2.06 -8.27 -15.46
CA GLY A 109 0.95 -8.18 -14.53
C GLY A 109 0.19 -9.50 -14.34
N ASN A 110 0.06 -10.33 -15.39
CA ASN A 110 -0.54 -11.68 -15.33
C ASN A 110 0.27 -12.64 -14.44
N ARG A 111 1.57 -12.39 -14.26
CA ARG A 111 2.43 -13.20 -13.38
C ARG A 111 2.51 -12.68 -11.96
N VAL A 112 2.36 -11.36 -11.76
CA VAL A 112 2.48 -10.76 -10.43
C VAL A 112 1.14 -10.61 -9.71
N SER A 113 0.03 -10.51 -10.44
CA SER A 113 -1.32 -10.51 -9.88
C SER A 113 -1.93 -11.91 -9.96
N ARG A 114 -2.66 -12.27 -8.90
CA ARG A 114 -3.53 -13.45 -8.93
C ARG A 114 -4.89 -13.18 -9.56
N PHE A 115 -5.19 -11.91 -9.83
CA PHE A 115 -6.43 -11.52 -10.48
C PHE A 115 -6.24 -11.47 -11.99
N PRO A 116 -7.17 -12.07 -12.76
CA PRO A 116 -7.15 -11.96 -14.21
C PRO A 116 -7.46 -10.51 -14.62
N LEU A 117 -6.87 -10.08 -15.73
CA LEU A 117 -7.26 -8.86 -16.40
C LEU A 117 -8.64 -9.06 -17.05
N ARG A 118 -9.59 -8.15 -16.81
CA ARG A 118 -10.97 -8.28 -17.29
C ARG A 118 -11.43 -7.01 -17.96
N SER A 119 -12.17 -7.15 -19.05
CA SER A 119 -12.97 -6.08 -19.66
C SER A 119 -14.33 -5.97 -18.96
N GLY A 120 -15.22 -5.10 -19.47
CA GLY A 120 -16.58 -4.97 -18.96
C GLY A 120 -16.70 -4.17 -17.67
N ASN A 121 -15.69 -3.36 -17.31
CA ASN A 121 -15.74 -2.50 -16.14
C ASN A 121 -16.22 -1.08 -16.50
N ALA A 122 -16.73 -0.37 -15.50
CA ALA A 122 -16.86 1.09 -15.53
C ALA A 122 -16.08 1.67 -14.36
N ILE A 123 -15.32 2.74 -14.60
CA ILE A 123 -14.49 3.41 -13.60
C ILE A 123 -14.77 4.91 -13.69
N ALA A 124 -15.09 5.54 -12.57
CA ALA A 124 -15.26 6.97 -12.46
C ALA A 124 -14.34 7.53 -11.37
N LEU A 125 -13.65 8.63 -11.69
CA LEU A 125 -12.80 9.36 -10.76
C LEU A 125 -13.66 10.23 -9.85
N LEU A 126 -13.28 10.28 -8.57
CA LEU A 126 -13.93 11.09 -7.54
C LEU A 126 -12.89 11.97 -6.85
N CYS A 127 -13.18 13.27 -6.78
CA CYS A 127 -12.28 14.29 -6.27
C CYS A 127 -12.56 14.57 -4.79
N GLY A 128 -11.62 14.20 -3.91
CA GLY A 128 -11.72 14.49 -2.48
C GLY A 128 -12.97 13.92 -1.82
N GLY A 129 -13.26 14.42 -0.61
CA GLY A 129 -14.41 13.99 0.18
C GLY A 129 -15.73 14.55 -0.34
N ASP A 130 -15.70 15.71 -1.00
CA ASP A 130 -16.89 16.41 -1.51
C ASP A 130 -17.62 15.59 -2.61
N GLU A 131 -16.89 14.84 -3.44
CA GLU A 131 -17.50 13.93 -4.43
C GLU A 131 -17.59 12.50 -3.91
N THR A 132 -16.56 12.04 -3.18
CA THR A 132 -16.47 10.63 -2.79
C THR A 132 -17.48 10.25 -1.72
N TYR A 133 -17.61 11.03 -0.64
CA TYR A 133 -18.48 10.64 0.47
C TYR A 133 -19.97 10.64 0.09
N PRO A 134 -20.49 11.63 -0.66
CA PRO A 134 -21.86 11.56 -1.16
C PRO A 134 -22.10 10.35 -2.07
N ALA A 135 -21.16 10.02 -2.96
CA ALA A 135 -21.27 8.84 -3.81
C ALA A 135 -21.28 7.53 -3.00
N MET A 136 -20.44 7.43 -1.95
CA MET A 136 -20.45 6.29 -1.03
C MET A 136 -21.77 6.21 -0.25
N VAL A 137 -22.27 7.32 0.29
CA VAL A 137 -23.53 7.39 1.04
C VAL A 137 -24.70 6.98 0.16
N GLN A 138 -24.78 7.50 -1.07
CA GLN A 138 -25.81 7.13 -2.04
C GLN A 138 -25.78 5.62 -2.35
N ALA A 139 -24.59 5.06 -2.57
CA ALA A 139 -24.45 3.62 -2.83
C ALA A 139 -24.86 2.77 -1.60
N ILE A 140 -24.48 3.20 -0.39
CA ILE A 140 -24.88 2.54 0.87
C ILE A 140 -26.40 2.62 1.08
N ASP A 141 -27.03 3.75 0.76
CA ASP A 141 -28.47 3.91 0.87
C ASP A 141 -29.24 3.08 -0.16
N GLY A 142 -28.65 2.86 -1.34
CA GLY A 142 -29.18 1.95 -2.36
C GLY A 142 -28.90 0.46 -2.10
N ALA A 143 -28.08 0.12 -1.11
CA ALA A 143 -27.72 -1.26 -0.81
C ALA A 143 -28.93 -2.11 -0.38
N THR A 144 -29.00 -3.31 -0.94
CA THR A 144 -30.12 -4.26 -0.77
C THR A 144 -29.74 -5.52 0.00
N ARG A 145 -28.48 -5.98 -0.09
CA ARG A 145 -28.04 -7.25 0.51
C ARG A 145 -26.81 -7.11 1.37
N THR A 146 -25.70 -6.61 0.84
CA THR A 146 -24.40 -6.67 1.51
C THR A 146 -23.58 -5.39 1.39
N ILE A 147 -22.83 -5.09 2.45
CA ILE A 147 -21.84 -4.01 2.48
C ILE A 147 -20.57 -4.50 3.14
N ALA A 148 -19.48 -4.43 2.40
CA ALA A 148 -18.11 -4.70 2.87
C ALA A 148 -17.33 -3.39 2.89
N LEU A 149 -16.92 -2.92 4.06
CA LEU A 149 -16.14 -1.68 4.20
C LEU A 149 -14.82 -1.95 4.93
N GLN A 150 -13.71 -1.52 4.33
CA GLN A 150 -12.39 -1.57 4.91
C GLN A 150 -11.69 -0.22 4.76
N SER A 151 -11.04 0.24 5.84
CA SER A 151 -10.23 1.45 5.80
C SER A 151 -9.08 1.37 6.80
N TYR A 152 -8.00 2.11 6.52
CA TYR A 152 -6.95 2.34 7.51
C TYR A 152 -7.48 3.24 8.62
N ILE A 153 -7.93 4.46 8.28
CA ILE A 153 -8.56 5.38 9.23
C ILE A 153 -10.05 5.54 8.88
N PHE A 154 -10.89 5.41 9.91
CA PHE A 154 -12.28 5.80 9.89
C PHE A 154 -12.51 6.63 11.15
N ASP A 155 -12.56 7.95 10.97
CA ASP A 155 -12.76 8.88 12.08
C ASP A 155 -14.23 9.00 12.46
N LYS A 156 -14.50 9.21 13.74
CA LYS A 156 -15.82 9.59 14.25
C LYS A 156 -15.96 11.12 14.28
N ASP A 157 -15.71 11.75 13.13
CA ASP A 157 -15.92 13.17 12.88
C ASP A 157 -17.23 13.39 12.09
N ARG A 158 -17.49 14.61 11.60
CA ARG A 158 -18.75 14.90 10.89
C ARG A 158 -18.91 14.05 9.63
N ALA A 159 -17.87 13.94 8.80
CA ALA A 159 -17.90 13.15 7.57
C ALA A 159 -18.01 11.65 7.85
N GLY A 160 -17.25 11.14 8.83
CA GLY A 160 -17.32 9.74 9.20
C GLY A 160 -18.66 9.35 9.85
N LEU A 161 -19.28 10.24 10.62
CA LEU A 161 -20.62 10.01 11.17
C LEU A 161 -21.68 9.94 10.07
N GLU A 162 -21.54 10.68 8.98
CA GLU A 162 -22.45 10.61 7.84
C GLU A 162 -22.46 9.21 7.21
N ILE A 163 -21.28 8.67 6.91
CA ILE A 163 -21.13 7.29 6.41
C ILE A 163 -21.63 6.28 7.44
N ALA A 164 -21.30 6.46 8.72
CA ALA A 164 -21.74 5.55 9.78
C ALA A 164 -23.27 5.56 9.97
N GLN A 165 -23.92 6.71 9.79
CA GLN A 165 -25.37 6.82 9.77
C GLN A 165 -25.98 6.16 8.54
N ALA A 166 -25.36 6.28 7.36
CA ALA A 166 -25.79 5.55 6.17
C ALA A 166 -25.72 4.03 6.39
N LEU A 167 -24.64 3.52 6.98
CA LEU A 167 -24.52 2.11 7.36
C LEU A 167 -25.59 1.70 8.38
N LEU A 168 -25.94 2.57 9.33
CA LEU A 168 -27.03 2.31 10.27
C LEU A 168 -28.40 2.24 9.56
N ARG A 169 -28.66 3.11 8.58
CA ARG A 169 -29.88 3.04 7.76
C ARG A 169 -29.93 1.71 6.99
N ALA A 170 -28.83 1.31 6.35
CA ALA A 170 -28.73 0.03 5.67
C ALA A 170 -28.95 -1.16 6.62
N ARG A 171 -28.34 -1.12 7.82
CA ARG A 171 -28.52 -2.15 8.84
C ARG A 171 -29.97 -2.32 9.26
N LYS A 172 -30.71 -1.20 9.41
CA LYS A 172 -32.15 -1.20 9.74
C LYS A 172 -33.02 -1.78 8.62
N ARG A 173 -32.58 -1.68 7.35
CA ARG A 173 -33.23 -2.34 6.20
C ARG A 173 -32.92 -3.85 6.11
N GLY A 174 -32.06 -4.38 6.98
CA GLY A 174 -31.69 -5.80 6.99
C GLY A 174 -30.42 -6.13 6.19
N VAL A 175 -29.73 -5.14 5.63
CA VAL A 175 -28.48 -5.34 4.88
C VAL A 175 -27.41 -5.93 5.80
N GLU A 176 -26.69 -6.94 5.30
CA GLU A 176 -25.53 -7.53 5.98
C GLU A 176 -24.31 -6.63 5.83
N ILE A 177 -23.74 -6.19 6.95
CA ILE A 177 -22.63 -5.25 6.95
C ILE A 177 -21.44 -5.86 7.67
N ARG A 178 -20.24 -5.76 7.08
CA ARG A 178 -18.95 -6.06 7.72
C ARG A 178 -18.02 -4.86 7.56
N VAL A 179 -17.48 -4.37 8.68
CA VAL A 179 -16.57 -3.22 8.71
C VAL A 179 -15.22 -3.62 9.31
N LEU A 180 -14.15 -3.48 8.54
CA LEU A 180 -12.78 -3.79 8.96
C LEU A 180 -11.95 -2.51 9.06
N ILE A 181 -11.36 -2.24 10.23
CA ILE A 181 -10.54 -1.05 10.44
C ILE A 181 -9.16 -1.47 10.93
N ASP A 182 -8.09 -0.87 10.43
CA ASP A 182 -6.74 -1.17 10.94
C ASP A 182 -6.62 -0.82 12.43
N ALA A 183 -6.02 -1.71 13.24
CA ALA A 183 -5.93 -1.52 14.69
C ALA A 183 -5.08 -0.31 15.12
N VAL A 184 -4.10 0.13 14.31
CA VAL A 184 -3.37 1.38 14.56
C VAL A 184 -4.14 2.56 14.01
N GLY A 185 -4.70 2.43 12.81
CA GLY A 185 -5.53 3.47 12.21
C GLY A 185 -6.73 3.87 13.08
N ALA A 186 -7.38 2.91 13.74
CA ALA A 186 -8.48 3.13 14.67
C ALA A 186 -8.11 3.98 15.90
N LYS A 187 -6.81 4.10 16.23
CA LYS A 187 -6.32 4.93 17.35
C LYS A 187 -6.24 6.41 17.01
N TYR A 188 -6.38 6.80 15.73
CA TYR A 188 -6.45 8.23 15.37
C TYR A 188 -7.84 8.83 15.66
N SER A 189 -8.88 8.00 15.73
CA SER A 189 -10.25 8.44 16.01
C SER A 189 -10.53 8.49 17.52
N HIS A 190 -10.85 9.67 18.03
CA HIS A 190 -11.21 9.86 19.44
C HIS A 190 -12.55 10.62 19.60
N PRO A 191 -13.62 9.99 20.13
CA PRO A 191 -13.71 8.57 20.47
C PRO A 191 -13.72 7.67 19.22
N PRO A 192 -13.36 6.38 19.34
CA PRO A 192 -13.17 5.53 18.16
C PRO A 192 -14.51 5.12 17.53
N ILE A 193 -14.61 5.23 16.20
CA ILE A 193 -15.84 4.92 15.45
C ILE A 193 -16.30 3.47 15.63
N ASN A 194 -15.35 2.54 15.78
CA ASN A 194 -15.65 1.11 15.88
C ASN A 194 -16.55 0.77 17.09
N ARG A 195 -16.44 1.52 18.20
CA ARG A 195 -17.32 1.38 19.36
C ARG A 195 -18.73 1.86 19.04
N TRP A 196 -18.85 2.95 18.27
CA TRP A 196 -20.14 3.46 17.82
C TRP A 196 -20.83 2.46 16.88
N LEU A 197 -20.11 1.90 15.90
CA LEU A 197 -20.64 0.91 14.96
C LEU A 197 -21.14 -0.35 15.68
N ARG A 198 -20.35 -0.91 16.59
CA ARG A 198 -20.75 -2.09 17.38
C ARG A 198 -21.97 -1.82 18.26
N LYS A 199 -22.07 -0.64 18.87
CA LYS A 199 -23.24 -0.24 19.68
C LYS A 199 -24.54 -0.26 18.87
N HIS A 200 -24.46 -0.01 17.56
CA HIS A 200 -25.61 -0.01 16.66
C HIS A 200 -25.78 -1.32 15.88
N GLY A 201 -25.16 -2.41 16.32
CA GLY A 201 -25.35 -3.74 15.74
C GLY A 201 -24.68 -3.95 14.37
N ILE A 202 -23.69 -3.11 14.02
CA ILE A 202 -22.87 -3.26 12.81
C ILE A 202 -21.64 -4.10 13.16
N ARG A 203 -21.48 -5.26 12.51
CA ARG A 203 -20.34 -6.17 12.74
C ARG A 203 -19.05 -5.48 12.31
N THR A 204 -18.17 -5.25 13.27
CA THR A 204 -16.93 -4.48 13.08
C THR A 204 -15.75 -5.18 13.73
N ALA A 205 -14.67 -5.37 12.98
CA ALA A 205 -13.43 -5.99 13.45
C ALA A 205 -12.23 -5.04 13.29
N LEU A 206 -11.15 -5.34 14.02
CA LEU A 206 -9.89 -4.59 13.93
C LEU A 206 -8.80 -5.48 13.30
N PHE A 207 -8.24 -5.05 12.18
CA PHE A 207 -7.19 -5.78 11.48
C PHE A 207 -5.85 -5.69 12.24
N MET A 208 -5.15 -6.82 12.38
CA MET A 208 -3.84 -6.93 13.05
C MET A 208 -3.81 -6.29 14.46
N THR A 209 -4.80 -6.61 15.29
CA THR A 209 -4.75 -6.25 16.73
C THR A 209 -3.55 -6.91 17.39
N ASN A 210 -2.70 -6.14 18.05
CA ASN A 210 -1.62 -6.69 18.86
C ASN A 210 -2.20 -7.15 20.21
N PRO A 211 -2.28 -8.46 20.50
CA PRO A 211 -2.93 -8.93 21.72
C PRO A 211 -2.14 -8.56 23.00
N LEU A 212 -0.83 -8.26 22.88
CA LEU A 212 0.10 -8.21 24.02
C LEU A 212 0.90 -6.91 24.15
N GLY A 213 0.64 -5.86 23.37
CA GLY A 213 1.30 -4.55 23.52
C GLY A 213 2.82 -4.50 23.24
N LEU A 214 3.51 -5.63 23.16
CA LEU A 214 4.92 -5.71 22.77
C LEU A 214 5.08 -5.32 21.29
N ARG A 215 6.07 -4.49 20.99
CA ARG A 215 6.49 -4.15 19.62
C ARG A 215 7.13 -5.39 18.94
N MET A 216 6.29 -6.34 18.56
CA MET A 216 6.62 -7.54 17.81
C MET A 216 6.71 -7.23 16.30
N PRO A 217 7.34 -8.10 15.48
CA PRO A 217 7.48 -7.90 14.02
C PRO A 217 6.15 -7.67 13.26
N TYR A 218 5.00 -7.99 13.86
CA TYR A 218 3.65 -7.69 13.37
C TYR A 218 3.26 -6.20 13.48
N ALA A 219 4.02 -5.38 14.22
CA ALA A 219 3.74 -3.95 14.37
C ALA A 219 3.87 -3.17 13.05
N ASN A 220 4.62 -3.73 12.08
CA ASN A 220 4.79 -3.13 10.76
C ASN A 220 3.77 -3.61 9.73
N LEU A 221 3.03 -4.69 9.99
CA LEU A 221 2.01 -5.18 9.07
C LEU A 221 0.72 -4.41 9.34
N ARG A 222 0.31 -3.58 8.38
CA ARG A 222 -0.87 -2.71 8.48
C ARG A 222 -1.69 -2.81 7.22
N SER A 223 -3.01 -2.76 7.37
CA SER A 223 -3.88 -2.66 6.21
C SER A 223 -4.03 -1.22 5.80
N HIS A 224 -3.44 -0.86 4.66
CA HIS A 224 -3.60 0.44 4.04
C HIS A 224 -4.62 0.42 2.89
N ARG A 225 -5.33 -0.69 2.69
CA ARG A 225 -6.42 -0.80 1.72
C ARG A 225 -7.61 0.08 2.13
N LYS A 226 -8.28 0.69 1.15
CA LYS A 226 -9.56 1.39 1.33
C LYS A 226 -10.54 0.80 0.34
N ILE A 227 -11.47 -0.01 0.83
CA ILE A 227 -12.39 -0.79 0.01
C ILE A 227 -13.79 -0.54 0.55
N LEU A 228 -14.72 -0.14 -0.31
CA LEU A 228 -16.14 -0.28 -0.04
C LEU A 228 -16.75 -1.09 -1.18
N VAL A 229 -17.43 -2.19 -0.88
CA VAL A 229 -18.21 -2.94 -1.87
C VAL A 229 -19.67 -3.02 -1.42
N ILE A 230 -20.57 -2.69 -2.34
CA ILE A 230 -22.02 -2.74 -2.17
C ILE A 230 -22.60 -3.82 -3.07
N ASP A 231 -23.33 -4.75 -2.48
CA ASP A 231 -24.05 -5.85 -3.15
C ASP A 231 -23.16 -6.66 -4.12
N GLY A 232 -21.85 -6.70 -3.88
CA GLY A 232 -20.88 -7.36 -4.76
C GLY A 232 -20.70 -6.73 -6.15
N ARG A 233 -21.35 -5.59 -6.45
CA ARG A 233 -21.39 -4.96 -7.79
C ARG A 233 -20.69 -3.62 -7.85
N ILE A 234 -20.91 -2.76 -6.85
CA ILE A 234 -20.37 -1.39 -6.83
C ILE A 234 -19.21 -1.36 -5.85
N GLY A 235 -18.03 -1.00 -6.34
CA GLY A 235 -16.81 -0.86 -5.57
C GLY A 235 -16.37 0.59 -5.44
N PHE A 236 -15.67 0.89 -4.35
CA PHE A 236 -14.89 2.11 -4.19
C PHE A 236 -13.50 1.77 -3.67
N THR A 237 -12.47 2.38 -4.25
CA THR A 237 -11.08 2.27 -3.78
C THR A 237 -10.26 3.50 -4.16
N GLY A 238 -9.09 3.67 -3.55
CA GLY A 238 -8.18 4.79 -3.80
C GLY A 238 -7.33 5.15 -2.58
N GLY A 239 -6.83 6.40 -2.53
CA GLY A 239 -5.91 6.85 -1.48
C GLY A 239 -6.57 7.30 -0.18
N MET A 240 -7.86 7.64 -0.24
CA MET A 240 -8.54 8.44 0.78
C MET A 240 -9.00 7.63 1.99
N ASN A 241 -8.65 8.10 3.19
CA ASN A 241 -9.25 7.62 4.44
C ASN A 241 -10.61 8.29 4.70
N ILE A 242 -11.44 7.76 5.60
CA ILE A 242 -12.71 8.41 5.97
C ILE A 242 -12.45 9.42 7.08
N ARG A 243 -12.35 10.71 6.71
CA ARG A 243 -12.05 11.85 7.59
C ARG A 243 -12.59 13.16 7.01
N GLU A 244 -12.97 14.10 7.87
CA GLU A 244 -13.46 15.42 7.48
C GLU A 244 -12.40 16.30 6.78
N GLY A 245 -11.12 15.97 6.96
CA GLY A 245 -10.01 16.70 6.33
C GLY A 245 -10.01 16.71 4.80
N PHE A 246 -10.82 15.86 4.16
CA PHE A 246 -11.01 15.81 2.71
C PHE A 246 -12.27 16.55 2.22
N VAL A 247 -13.08 17.12 3.13
CA VAL A 247 -14.32 17.84 2.81
C VAL A 247 -14.05 19.33 2.91
N ARG A 248 -14.36 20.10 1.86
CA ARG A 248 -14.01 21.52 1.78
C ARG A 248 -14.68 22.35 2.87
N GLU A 249 -15.97 22.12 3.09
CA GLU A 249 -16.76 22.85 4.11
C GLU A 249 -16.19 22.63 5.52
N LEU A 250 -15.69 21.42 5.81
CA LEU A 250 -15.23 21.05 7.14
C LEU A 250 -13.75 21.39 7.37
N ALA A 251 -12.90 21.19 6.36
CA ALA A 251 -11.47 21.38 6.48
C ALA A 251 -11.01 22.83 6.24
N GLY A 252 -11.82 23.64 5.54
CA GLY A 252 -11.50 25.02 5.21
C GLY A 252 -10.12 25.18 4.57
N THR A 253 -9.25 26.01 5.16
CA THR A 253 -7.90 26.26 4.64
C THR A 253 -6.96 25.06 4.76
N LYS A 254 -7.31 24.01 5.50
CA LYS A 254 -6.51 22.79 5.71
C LYS A 254 -6.96 21.60 4.84
N LEU A 255 -7.83 21.82 3.86
CA LEU A 255 -8.33 20.78 2.94
C LEU A 255 -7.20 19.95 2.34
N ALA A 256 -7.16 18.66 2.66
CA ALA A 256 -6.30 17.71 1.99
C ALA A 256 -6.93 17.28 0.66
N LYS A 257 -6.13 17.16 -0.39
CA LYS A 257 -6.55 16.61 -1.68
C LYS A 257 -6.31 15.09 -1.70
N ASP A 258 -7.21 14.34 -2.30
CA ASP A 258 -7.00 12.93 -2.65
C ASP A 258 -7.89 12.57 -3.84
N THR A 259 -7.65 11.41 -4.45
CA THR A 259 -8.43 10.86 -5.55
C THR A 259 -8.93 9.49 -5.13
N HIS A 260 -10.24 9.29 -5.29
CA HIS A 260 -10.91 8.02 -5.07
C HIS A 260 -11.62 7.61 -6.36
N PHE A 261 -12.10 6.38 -6.40
CA PHE A 261 -12.68 5.83 -7.62
C PHE A 261 -13.92 5.03 -7.28
N ARG A 262 -14.95 5.18 -8.10
CA ARG A 262 -16.11 4.29 -8.14
C ARG A 262 -15.93 3.31 -9.29
N LEU A 263 -16.10 2.04 -9.00
CA LEU A 263 -15.89 0.95 -9.94
C LEU A 263 -17.12 0.05 -10.00
N GLU A 264 -17.49 -0.38 -11.20
CA GLU A 264 -18.51 -1.40 -11.42
C GLU A 264 -17.99 -2.44 -12.41
N GLY A 265 -18.53 -3.66 -12.32
CA GLY A 265 -18.13 -4.79 -13.16
C GLY A 265 -17.16 -5.75 -12.44
N PRO A 266 -16.42 -6.59 -13.19
CA PRO A 266 -15.58 -7.64 -12.63
C PRO A 266 -14.56 -7.17 -11.58
N VAL A 267 -14.05 -5.94 -11.67
CA VAL A 267 -13.08 -5.39 -10.72
C VAL A 267 -13.68 -5.23 -9.30
N ALA A 268 -14.98 -4.97 -9.17
CA ALA A 268 -15.64 -4.89 -7.85
C ALA A 268 -15.64 -6.24 -7.12
N GLN A 269 -15.67 -7.35 -7.86
CA GLN A 269 -15.56 -8.70 -7.31
C GLN A 269 -14.14 -8.98 -6.79
N GLN A 270 -13.13 -8.47 -7.49
CA GLN A 270 -11.75 -8.57 -7.06
C GLN A 270 -11.53 -7.78 -5.76
N LEU A 271 -12.13 -6.58 -5.63
CA LEU A 271 -12.16 -5.83 -4.38
C LEU A 271 -12.81 -6.62 -3.25
N LEU A 272 -13.99 -7.22 -3.51
CA LEU A 272 -14.71 -8.04 -2.54
C LEU A 272 -13.90 -9.27 -2.11
N SER A 273 -13.21 -9.91 -3.05
CA SER A 273 -12.33 -11.06 -2.77
C SER A 273 -11.21 -10.67 -1.80
N VAL A 274 -10.57 -9.52 -2.02
CA VAL A 274 -9.54 -8.98 -1.10
C VAL A 274 -10.14 -8.70 0.28
N PHE A 275 -11.32 -8.06 0.34
CA PHE A 275 -11.99 -7.78 1.60
C PHE A 275 -12.37 -9.05 2.36
N ALA A 276 -13.04 -10.00 1.70
CA ALA A 276 -13.50 -11.24 2.31
C ALA A 276 -12.32 -12.05 2.86
N HIS A 277 -11.19 -11.99 2.16
CA HIS A 277 -9.96 -12.60 2.61
C HIS A 277 -9.40 -11.93 3.89
N ASP A 278 -9.29 -10.61 3.91
CA ASP A 278 -8.83 -9.86 5.09
C ASP A 278 -9.80 -10.04 6.29
N TRP A 279 -11.10 -10.18 6.01
CA TRP A 279 -12.14 -10.44 7.00
C TRP A 279 -12.01 -11.82 7.63
N GLU A 280 -11.89 -12.89 6.82
CA GLU A 280 -11.69 -14.25 7.30
C GLU A 280 -10.38 -14.36 8.09
N PHE A 281 -9.31 -13.73 7.61
CA PHE A 281 -8.04 -13.70 8.32
C PHE A 281 -8.17 -13.06 9.72
N THR A 282 -8.98 -12.00 9.83
CA THR A 282 -9.15 -11.26 11.09
C THR A 282 -10.13 -11.93 12.05
N THR A 283 -11.19 -12.54 11.54
CA THR A 283 -12.37 -12.93 12.34
C THR A 283 -12.66 -14.43 12.31
N HIS A 284 -12.01 -15.17 11.41
CA HIS A 284 -12.33 -16.55 11.06
C HIS A 284 -13.75 -16.78 10.53
N GLU A 285 -14.51 -15.71 10.25
CA GLU A 285 -15.78 -15.77 9.56
C GLU A 285 -15.55 -15.84 8.05
N ILE A 286 -16.05 -16.91 7.42
CA ILE A 286 -16.07 -17.03 5.96
C ILE A 286 -17.28 -16.27 5.44
N LEU A 287 -17.07 -15.40 4.44
CA LEU A 287 -18.15 -14.73 3.73
C LEU A 287 -18.52 -15.58 2.50
N PRO A 288 -19.71 -16.22 2.46
CA PRO A 288 -20.07 -17.09 1.35
C PRO A 288 -20.29 -16.29 0.07
N HIS A 289 -19.64 -16.71 -1.03
CA HIS A 289 -19.80 -16.09 -2.35
C HIS A 289 -21.27 -15.95 -2.77
N SER A 290 -22.10 -16.97 -2.55
CA SER A 290 -23.54 -16.95 -2.89
C SER A 290 -24.35 -15.84 -2.21
N THR A 291 -23.88 -15.33 -1.08
CA THR A 291 -24.56 -14.27 -0.31
C THR A 291 -23.96 -12.90 -0.62
N TRP A 292 -22.64 -12.84 -0.76
CA TRP A 292 -21.88 -11.60 -0.87
C TRP A 292 -21.69 -11.12 -2.30
N TYR A 293 -22.00 -11.97 -3.27
CA TYR A 293 -21.88 -11.67 -4.68
C TYR A 293 -23.19 -12.00 -5.40
N GLU A 294 -23.69 -11.04 -6.18
CA GLU A 294 -24.75 -11.27 -7.15
C GLU A 294 -24.12 -11.68 -8.49
N PRO A 295 -24.47 -12.85 -9.05
CA PRO A 295 -24.01 -13.25 -10.37
C PRO A 295 -24.45 -12.25 -11.45
N GLU A 296 -23.46 -11.80 -12.22
CA GLU A 296 -23.56 -10.97 -13.42
C GLU A 296 -24.02 -9.52 -13.24
N PRO A 297 -23.11 -8.58 -12.92
CA PRO A 297 -23.16 -7.32 -13.64
C PRO A 297 -22.91 -7.66 -15.12
N GLY A 298 -23.91 -7.48 -15.98
CA GLY A 298 -23.69 -7.50 -17.42
C GLY A 298 -22.52 -6.57 -17.78
N LEU A 299 -21.81 -6.87 -18.87
CA LEU A 299 -20.68 -6.06 -19.33
C LEU A 299 -21.07 -4.58 -19.28
N MET A 300 -20.31 -3.78 -18.53
CA MET A 300 -20.59 -2.35 -18.47
C MET A 300 -20.40 -1.74 -19.86
N PRO A 301 -21.25 -0.80 -20.31
CA PRO A 301 -21.12 -0.18 -21.64
C PRO A 301 -19.75 0.48 -21.89
N ALA A 302 -19.09 0.97 -20.84
CA ALA A 302 -17.75 1.56 -20.92
C ALA A 302 -16.67 0.52 -21.29
N ASN A 303 -16.87 -0.74 -20.94
CA ASN A 303 -16.00 -1.89 -21.26
C ASN A 303 -14.51 -1.71 -20.90
N ILE A 304 -14.21 -0.97 -19.82
CA ILE A 304 -12.83 -0.67 -19.40
C ILE A 304 -12.11 -1.95 -18.99
N VAL A 305 -10.86 -2.10 -19.44
CA VAL A 305 -9.99 -3.23 -19.09
C VAL A 305 -9.18 -2.91 -17.85
N ALA A 306 -9.43 -3.66 -16.77
CA ALA A 306 -8.79 -3.40 -15.48
C ALA A 306 -8.62 -4.67 -14.62
N ARG A 307 -7.73 -4.57 -13.63
CA ARG A 307 -7.64 -5.53 -12.52
C ARG A 307 -7.11 -4.89 -11.26
N CYS A 308 -7.39 -5.53 -10.14
CA CYS A 308 -6.74 -5.25 -8.87
C CYS A 308 -5.31 -5.84 -8.84
N ILE A 309 -4.41 -5.10 -8.23
CA ILE A 309 -3.04 -5.49 -7.90
C ILE A 309 -2.93 -5.47 -6.38
N GLN A 310 -2.96 -6.66 -5.79
CA GLN A 310 -2.75 -6.81 -4.35
C GLN A 310 -1.25 -6.79 -4.07
N SER A 311 -0.85 -6.04 -3.04
CA SER A 311 0.49 -6.13 -2.46
C SER A 311 0.39 -6.32 -0.95
N GLY A 312 1.35 -7.04 -0.37
CA GLY A 312 1.37 -7.34 1.05
C GLY A 312 2.56 -8.19 1.46
N PRO A 313 2.86 -8.27 2.76
CA PRO A 313 3.92 -9.12 3.33
C PRO A 313 3.53 -10.61 3.31
N ASP A 314 3.10 -11.11 2.16
CA ASP A 314 2.58 -12.45 1.90
C ASP A 314 3.07 -12.98 0.53
N ARG A 315 2.30 -13.82 -0.17
CA ARG A 315 2.67 -14.31 -1.50
C ARG A 315 2.64 -13.23 -2.59
N THR A 316 2.03 -12.09 -2.32
CA THR A 316 1.96 -10.90 -3.18
C THR A 316 3.02 -9.85 -2.85
N ILE A 317 4.02 -10.23 -2.04
CA ILE A 317 5.13 -9.34 -1.72
C ILE A 317 5.83 -8.91 -3.01
N LEU A 318 6.05 -7.60 -3.14
CA LEU A 318 6.62 -6.97 -4.34
C LEU A 318 5.76 -7.05 -5.61
N SER A 319 4.49 -7.48 -5.57
CA SER A 319 3.64 -7.52 -6.78
C SER A 319 3.51 -6.15 -7.45
N THR A 320 3.16 -5.10 -6.69
CA THR A 320 3.13 -3.71 -7.22
C THR A 320 4.54 -3.26 -7.64
N HIS A 321 5.59 -3.60 -6.89
CA HIS A 321 6.97 -3.23 -7.22
C HIS A 321 7.41 -3.78 -8.59
N HIS A 322 7.19 -5.07 -8.85
CA HIS A 322 7.51 -5.70 -10.12
C HIS A 322 6.65 -5.19 -11.27
N LEU A 323 5.37 -4.88 -11.02
CA LEU A 323 4.51 -4.25 -12.02
C LEU A 323 5.07 -2.88 -12.42
N LEU A 324 5.46 -2.05 -11.45
CA LEU A 324 6.07 -0.74 -11.70
C LEU A 324 7.35 -0.85 -12.53
N LEU A 325 8.20 -1.85 -12.25
CA LEU A 325 9.40 -2.10 -13.07
C LEU A 325 9.06 -2.43 -14.53
N GLY A 326 8.09 -3.31 -14.75
CA GLY A 326 7.59 -3.60 -16.09
C GLY A 326 7.04 -2.36 -16.77
N ALA A 327 6.27 -1.55 -16.03
CA ALA A 327 5.62 -0.35 -16.53
C ALA A 327 6.66 0.69 -16.98
N PHE A 328 7.68 0.97 -16.16
CA PHE A 328 8.76 1.89 -16.51
C PHE A 328 9.63 1.37 -17.67
N ALA A 329 9.76 0.05 -17.80
CA ALA A 329 10.49 -0.55 -18.92
C ALA A 329 9.78 -0.29 -20.26
N VAL A 330 8.44 -0.40 -20.31
CA VAL A 330 7.67 -0.26 -21.57
C VAL A 330 7.31 1.19 -21.94
N ALA A 331 7.45 2.15 -21.03
CA ALA A 331 7.11 3.56 -21.28
C ALA A 331 7.80 4.12 -22.54
N GLN A 332 7.10 4.87 -23.39
CA GLN A 332 7.69 5.36 -24.65
C GLN A 332 7.78 6.89 -24.76
N ARG A 333 6.97 7.63 -24.01
CA ARG A 333 6.86 9.09 -24.12
C ARG A 333 6.89 9.76 -22.75
N HIS A 334 6.07 9.30 -21.81
CA HIS A 334 5.82 10.05 -20.58
C HIS A 334 5.49 9.14 -19.39
N ILE A 335 6.16 9.34 -18.26
CA ILE A 335 5.79 8.78 -16.96
C ILE A 335 5.38 9.95 -16.06
N ARG A 336 4.15 9.94 -15.55
CA ARG A 336 3.68 10.91 -14.55
C ARG A 336 3.38 10.20 -13.25
N ILE A 337 4.01 10.64 -12.16
CA ILE A 337 3.85 10.07 -10.83
C ILE A 337 3.36 11.16 -9.89
N GLN A 338 2.27 10.89 -9.18
CA GLN A 338 1.82 11.69 -8.06
C GLN A 338 1.79 10.80 -6.82
N SER A 339 2.59 11.15 -5.82
CA SER A 339 2.69 10.37 -4.59
C SER A 339 3.02 11.27 -3.39
N PRO A 340 2.32 11.11 -2.24
CA PRO A 340 2.66 11.89 -1.05
C PRO A 340 4.02 11.51 -0.46
N TYR A 341 4.45 10.26 -0.69
CA TYR A 341 5.70 9.72 -0.20
C TYR A 341 6.45 9.05 -1.36
N PHE A 342 7.30 9.82 -2.02
CA PHE A 342 8.18 9.36 -3.09
C PHE A 342 9.55 9.00 -2.51
N LEU A 343 9.65 7.76 -2.00
CA LEU A 343 10.86 7.18 -1.43
C LEU A 343 11.20 5.83 -2.11
N PRO A 344 11.26 5.73 -3.46
CA PRO A 344 11.51 4.45 -4.14
C PRO A 344 12.84 3.82 -3.71
N ASP A 345 12.91 2.49 -3.72
CA ASP A 345 14.17 1.78 -3.52
C ASP A 345 15.12 1.93 -4.71
N LEU A 346 16.36 1.44 -4.55
CA LEU A 346 17.39 1.58 -5.59
C LEU A 346 16.99 0.96 -6.93
N VAL A 347 16.13 -0.06 -6.93
CA VAL A 347 15.72 -0.76 -8.15
C VAL A 347 14.73 0.11 -8.93
N LEU A 348 13.70 0.64 -8.26
CA LEU A 348 12.75 1.57 -8.90
C LEU A 348 13.42 2.90 -9.28
N ALA A 349 14.34 3.39 -8.44
CA ALA A 349 15.12 4.59 -8.76
C ALA A 349 15.97 4.40 -10.03
N GLY A 350 16.64 3.25 -10.15
CA GLY A 350 17.40 2.87 -11.34
C GLY A 350 16.52 2.78 -12.59
N ALA A 351 15.33 2.18 -12.49
CA ALA A 351 14.39 2.08 -13.60
C ALA A 351 13.90 3.45 -14.08
N LEU A 352 13.50 4.34 -13.16
CA LEU A 352 13.08 5.70 -13.50
C LEU A 352 14.21 6.53 -14.13
N ASN A 353 15.40 6.48 -13.54
CA ASN A 353 16.57 7.18 -14.09
C ASN A 353 16.94 6.65 -15.48
N THR A 354 16.77 5.34 -15.72
CA THR A 354 17.01 4.73 -17.04
C THR A 354 15.96 5.18 -18.05
N ALA A 355 14.68 5.25 -17.66
CA ALA A 355 13.63 5.80 -18.51
C ALA A 355 13.91 7.27 -18.87
N ALA A 356 14.27 8.11 -17.90
CA ALA A 356 14.63 9.51 -18.17
C ALA A 356 15.84 9.63 -19.13
N ARG A 357 16.88 8.81 -18.94
CA ARG A 357 18.05 8.76 -19.83
C ARG A 357 17.73 8.27 -21.25
N ARG A 358 16.67 7.50 -21.43
CA ARG A 358 16.14 7.11 -22.74
C ARG A 358 15.41 8.25 -23.47
N GLY A 359 15.27 9.42 -22.84
CA GLY A 359 14.52 10.56 -23.39
C GLY A 359 13.03 10.55 -23.03
N ILE A 360 12.59 9.64 -22.16
CA ILE A 360 11.21 9.62 -21.65
C ILE A 360 11.03 10.81 -20.70
N THR A 361 9.96 11.56 -20.86
CA THR A 361 9.62 12.62 -19.91
C THR A 361 9.16 11.96 -18.60
N VAL A 362 9.82 12.27 -17.48
CA VAL A 362 9.45 11.71 -16.17
C VAL A 362 9.09 12.85 -15.23
N ASP A 363 7.81 13.01 -14.91
CA ASP A 363 7.32 13.97 -13.92
C ASP A 363 6.98 13.30 -12.60
N ILE A 364 7.55 13.83 -11.53
CA ILE A 364 7.32 13.35 -10.17
C ILE A 364 6.75 14.51 -9.36
N VAL A 365 5.47 14.42 -9.03
CA VAL A 365 4.73 15.41 -8.26
C VAL A 365 4.68 14.96 -6.80
N ILE A 366 5.25 15.80 -5.92
CA ILE A 366 5.30 15.58 -4.47
C ILE A 366 4.66 16.76 -3.72
N PRO A 367 4.09 16.53 -2.53
CA PRO A 367 3.44 17.59 -1.77
C PRO A 367 4.47 18.61 -1.23
N GLY A 368 4.13 19.91 -1.31
CA GLY A 368 4.90 20.96 -0.64
C GLY A 368 4.85 20.89 0.87
N LYS A 369 3.63 20.73 1.42
CA LYS A 369 3.40 20.45 2.86
C LYS A 369 3.16 18.97 3.06
N ASN A 370 3.98 18.31 3.86
CA ASN A 370 3.86 16.89 4.16
C ASN A 370 3.45 16.69 5.63
N ASN A 371 2.50 15.79 5.87
CA ASN A 371 2.05 15.41 7.21
C ASN A 371 3.09 14.56 7.98
N LEU A 372 4.02 13.88 7.28
CA LEU A 372 5.09 13.08 7.86
C LEU A 372 6.46 13.73 7.63
N ARG A 373 6.92 14.52 8.62
CA ARG A 373 8.17 15.28 8.54
C ARG A 373 9.40 14.41 8.27
N LEU A 374 9.51 13.26 8.95
CA LEU A 374 10.66 12.35 8.80
C LEU A 374 10.72 11.77 7.38
N VAL A 375 9.57 11.37 6.84
CA VAL A 375 9.47 10.86 5.46
C VAL A 375 9.86 11.95 4.46
N ASN A 376 9.35 13.19 4.62
CA ASN A 376 9.74 14.31 3.76
C ASN A 376 11.26 14.61 3.82
N TYR A 377 11.90 14.46 4.98
CA TYR A 377 13.36 14.61 5.10
C TYR A 377 14.11 13.50 4.33
N ALA A 378 13.67 12.24 4.46
CA ALA A 378 14.26 11.12 3.72
C ALA A 378 14.05 11.26 2.20
N MET A 379 12.85 11.63 1.77
CA MET A 379 12.54 11.91 0.36
C MET A 379 13.48 12.97 -0.20
N THR A 380 13.54 14.14 0.46
CA THR A 380 14.39 15.27 0.03
C THR A 380 15.86 14.89 -0.06
N ALA A 381 16.34 13.97 0.79
CA ALA A 381 17.72 13.52 0.77
C ALA A 381 18.12 12.80 -0.52
N GLN A 382 17.17 12.30 -1.30
CA GLN A 382 17.44 11.45 -2.45
C GLN A 382 16.92 11.99 -3.78
N LEU A 383 16.27 13.17 -3.79
CA LEU A 383 15.71 13.78 -5.01
C LEU A 383 16.79 14.21 -6.01
N ASP A 384 18.00 14.51 -5.54
CA ASP A 384 19.12 14.90 -6.39
C ASP A 384 19.47 13.82 -7.43
N GLN A 385 19.36 12.55 -7.06
CA GLN A 385 19.63 11.44 -7.99
C GLN A 385 18.62 11.38 -9.15
N PHE A 386 17.39 11.85 -8.97
CA PHE A 386 16.38 11.85 -10.02
C PHE A 386 16.59 13.03 -10.96
N ILE A 387 16.76 14.23 -10.39
CA ILE A 387 16.94 15.47 -11.16
C ILE A 387 18.22 15.40 -12.00
N ARG A 388 19.33 14.89 -11.44
CA ARG A 388 20.60 14.71 -12.19
C ARG A 388 20.48 13.77 -13.39
N ASN A 389 19.50 12.87 -13.40
CA ASN A 389 19.31 11.88 -14.45
C ASN A 389 18.19 12.25 -15.44
N GLY A 390 17.63 13.46 -15.35
CA GLY A 390 16.65 13.98 -16.31
C GLY A 390 15.19 13.90 -15.85
N CYS A 391 14.92 13.36 -14.66
CA CYS A 391 13.57 13.42 -14.10
C CYS A 391 13.24 14.85 -13.65
N ARG A 392 11.99 15.25 -13.83
CA ARG A 392 11.45 16.54 -13.37
C ARG A 392 10.69 16.33 -12.08
N VAL A 393 11.10 17.01 -11.01
CA VAL A 393 10.45 16.90 -9.69
C VAL A 393 9.71 18.20 -9.42
N TRP A 394 8.41 18.10 -9.16
CA TRP A 394 7.51 19.21 -8.92
C TRP A 394 7.05 19.17 -7.48
N ARG A 395 7.25 20.28 -6.75
CA ARG A 395 6.76 20.44 -5.38
C ARG A 395 5.48 21.27 -5.42
N GLN A 396 4.37 20.62 -5.08
CA GLN A 396 3.05 21.24 -5.13
C GLN A 396 2.93 22.41 -4.15
N ASN A 397 2.29 23.48 -4.61
CA ASN A 397 1.84 24.55 -3.74
C ASN A 397 0.55 24.15 -2.99
N GLY A 398 0.23 24.92 -1.95
CA GLY A 398 -1.00 24.74 -1.20
C GLY A 398 -0.98 23.58 -0.21
N ASN A 399 -2.08 22.83 -0.18
CA ASN A 399 -2.35 21.83 0.84
C ASN A 399 -1.84 20.44 0.45
N PHE A 400 -1.75 19.57 1.45
CA PHE A 400 -1.29 18.20 1.28
C PHE A 400 -2.16 17.44 0.28
N ASN A 401 -1.54 16.85 -0.74
CA ASN A 401 -2.18 15.94 -1.66
C ASN A 401 -1.73 14.50 -1.35
N HIS A 402 -2.69 13.63 -1.07
CA HIS A 402 -2.47 12.25 -0.67
C HIS A 402 -2.77 11.25 -1.79
N SER A 403 -3.02 11.71 -3.02
CA SER A 403 -3.25 10.81 -4.17
C SER A 403 -2.03 9.95 -4.51
N LYS A 404 -2.27 8.71 -4.92
CA LYS A 404 -1.27 7.79 -5.47
C LYS A 404 -1.68 7.43 -6.89
N LEU A 405 -1.19 8.22 -7.84
CA LEU A 405 -1.56 8.13 -9.24
C LEU A 405 -0.29 7.95 -10.06
N LEU A 406 -0.36 7.06 -11.04
CA LEU A 406 0.67 6.86 -12.03
C LEU A 406 0.00 6.72 -13.40
N THR A 407 0.50 7.45 -14.38
CA THR A 407 0.15 7.25 -15.79
C THR A 407 1.41 7.00 -16.59
N ILE A 408 1.34 6.08 -17.54
CA ILE A 408 2.39 5.86 -18.53
C ILE A 408 1.80 6.07 -19.91
N ASP A 409 2.46 6.96 -20.64
CA ASP A 409 2.02 7.51 -21.90
C ASP A 409 0.57 7.99 -21.75
N GLU A 410 -0.28 7.68 -22.71
CA GLU A 410 -1.73 7.96 -22.64
C GLU A 410 -2.55 6.67 -22.66
N GLY A 411 -1.93 5.53 -22.33
CA GLY A 411 -2.55 4.21 -22.50
C GLY A 411 -2.76 3.41 -21.21
N TRP A 412 -1.95 3.65 -20.18
CA TRP A 412 -1.98 2.84 -18.96
C TRP A 412 -1.91 3.70 -17.70
N SER A 413 -2.65 3.29 -16.68
CA SER A 413 -2.60 3.92 -15.37
C SER A 413 -2.67 2.92 -14.21
N LEU A 414 -2.11 3.34 -13.09
CA LEU A 414 -2.16 2.65 -11.81
C LEU A 414 -2.59 3.62 -10.72
N MET A 415 -3.61 3.23 -9.97
CA MET A 415 -4.20 4.06 -8.92
C MET A 415 -4.64 3.20 -7.74
N GLY A 416 -4.56 3.73 -6.52
CA GLY A 416 -4.90 2.93 -5.35
C GLY A 416 -4.38 3.48 -4.04
N SER A 417 -3.94 2.57 -3.17
CA SER A 417 -3.45 2.90 -1.84
C SER A 417 -1.92 2.92 -1.73
N SER A 418 -1.20 2.30 -2.68
CA SER A 418 0.25 2.14 -2.60
C SER A 418 0.99 3.46 -2.78
N ASN A 419 1.77 3.84 -1.76
CA ASN A 419 2.77 4.88 -1.91
C ASN A 419 4.02 4.33 -2.59
N MET A 420 4.86 5.20 -3.14
CA MET A 420 6.13 4.80 -3.73
C MET A 420 7.24 4.82 -2.69
N ASP A 421 7.07 4.07 -1.60
CA ASP A 421 8.02 3.93 -0.50
C ASP A 421 8.21 2.45 -0.07
N PRO A 422 9.31 2.09 0.60
CA PRO A 422 9.63 0.71 0.91
C PRO A 422 8.62 0.08 1.86
N ARG A 423 8.03 0.87 2.76
CA ARG A 423 7.03 0.38 3.71
C ARG A 423 5.74 -0.02 3.01
N SER A 424 5.22 0.81 2.11
CA SER A 424 4.02 0.52 1.33
C SER A 424 4.25 -0.68 0.40
N LEU A 425 5.39 -0.73 -0.30
CA LEU A 425 5.66 -1.76 -1.31
C LEU A 425 6.07 -3.14 -0.72
N ARG A 426 6.40 -3.23 0.57
CA ARG A 426 6.90 -4.48 1.20
C ARG A 426 6.21 -4.89 2.49
N LEU A 427 5.77 -3.94 3.31
CA LEU A 427 5.34 -4.20 4.69
C LEU A 427 3.83 -4.02 4.88
N ASN A 428 3.23 -3.04 4.21
CA ASN A 428 1.80 -2.83 4.29
C ASN A 428 1.04 -3.77 3.34
N PHE A 429 -0.19 -4.09 3.72
CA PHE A 429 -1.17 -4.61 2.79
C PHE A 429 -1.78 -3.44 2.03
N GLU A 430 -1.54 -3.41 0.73
CA GLU A 430 -1.99 -2.37 -0.21
C GLU A 430 -2.89 -2.99 -1.29
N LEU A 431 -3.59 -2.13 -2.02
CA LEU A 431 -4.40 -2.51 -3.16
C LEU A 431 -4.43 -1.37 -4.18
N ASP A 432 -4.00 -1.69 -5.39
CA ASP A 432 -4.07 -0.80 -6.54
C ASP A 432 -4.98 -1.38 -7.61
N VAL A 433 -5.40 -0.56 -8.56
CA VAL A 433 -6.15 -0.92 -9.75
C VAL A 433 -5.30 -0.52 -10.95
N GLU A 434 -4.94 -1.53 -11.73
CA GLU A 434 -4.28 -1.40 -13.03
C GLU A 434 -5.36 -1.22 -14.11
N ILE A 435 -5.19 -0.22 -14.96
CA ILE A 435 -6.18 0.17 -15.97
C ILE A 435 -5.50 0.33 -17.34
N TYR A 436 -6.10 -0.30 -18.35
CA TYR A 436 -5.80 -0.12 -19.76
C TYR A 436 -6.98 0.58 -20.41
N ASP A 437 -6.92 1.91 -20.43
CA ASP A 437 -7.96 2.76 -21.03
C ASP A 437 -7.39 4.16 -21.30
N PRO A 438 -7.35 4.61 -22.56
CA PRO A 438 -6.81 5.93 -22.87
C PRO A 438 -7.58 7.11 -22.30
N ALA A 439 -8.91 7.02 -22.20
CA ALA A 439 -9.74 8.13 -21.74
C ALA A 439 -9.55 8.39 -20.23
N ILE A 440 -9.57 7.34 -19.42
CA ILE A 440 -9.28 7.39 -17.99
C ILE A 440 -7.83 7.82 -17.75
N THR A 441 -6.88 7.27 -18.52
CA THR A 441 -5.47 7.64 -18.39
C THR A 441 -5.26 9.12 -18.70
N ALA A 442 -5.90 9.66 -19.75
CA ALA A 442 -5.88 11.07 -20.08
C ALA A 442 -6.54 11.95 -19.01
N GLU A 443 -7.63 11.48 -18.37
CA GLU A 443 -8.24 12.20 -17.25
C GLU A 443 -7.30 12.30 -16.04
N ILE A 444 -6.65 11.19 -15.66
CA ILE A 444 -5.64 11.17 -14.59
C ILE A 444 -4.46 12.07 -14.96
N ALA A 445 -3.95 11.96 -16.19
CA ALA A 445 -2.84 12.78 -16.67
C ALA A 445 -3.15 14.28 -16.59
N ARG A 446 -4.34 14.71 -17.04
CA ARG A 446 -4.78 16.13 -16.93
C ARG A 446 -4.82 16.62 -15.48
N ARG A 447 -5.19 15.76 -14.53
CA ARG A 447 -5.20 16.13 -13.10
C ARG A 447 -3.78 16.34 -12.58
N ILE A 448 -2.86 15.44 -12.92
CA ILE A 448 -1.44 15.56 -12.56
C ILE A 448 -0.84 16.82 -13.22
N ASP A 449 -1.16 17.06 -14.50
CA ASP A 449 -0.66 18.22 -15.25
C ASP A 449 -1.18 19.56 -14.69
N ALA A 450 -2.44 19.60 -14.23
CA ALA A 450 -2.99 20.75 -13.53
C ALA A 450 -2.26 21.00 -12.19
N ASP A 451 -1.96 19.93 -11.45
CA ASP A 451 -1.17 20.02 -10.22
C ASP A 451 0.29 20.45 -10.52
N ILE A 452 0.89 20.04 -11.65
CA ILE A 452 2.21 20.50 -12.12
C ILE A 452 2.19 22.00 -12.43
N ALA A 453 1.15 22.49 -13.12
CA ALA A 453 1.03 23.90 -13.48
C ALA A 453 0.98 24.84 -12.26
N ASP A 454 0.45 24.35 -11.13
CA ASP A 454 0.43 25.05 -9.83
C ASP A 454 1.62 24.68 -8.92
N SER A 455 2.61 23.93 -9.41
CA SER A 455 3.77 23.50 -8.63
C SER A 455 5.03 24.33 -8.90
N VAL A 456 5.97 24.27 -7.96
CA VAL A 456 7.32 24.82 -8.16
C VAL A 456 8.26 23.69 -8.62
N PRO A 457 9.00 23.86 -9.73
CA PRO A 457 10.03 22.89 -10.12
C PRO A 457 11.16 22.89 -9.10
N LEU A 458 11.58 21.70 -8.67
CA LEU A 458 12.72 21.53 -7.78
C LEU A 458 14.00 21.32 -8.60
N THR A 459 15.00 22.16 -8.38
CA THR A 459 16.28 22.12 -9.08
C THR A 459 17.41 21.56 -8.22
N LEU A 460 18.57 21.29 -8.83
CA LEU A 460 19.78 20.91 -8.09
C LEU A 460 20.31 22.06 -7.23
N ASP A 461 20.13 23.30 -7.68
CA ASP A 461 20.56 24.50 -6.95
C ASP A 461 19.71 24.70 -5.69
N ASP A 462 18.39 24.46 -5.78
CA ASP A 462 17.50 24.46 -4.62
C ASP A 462 17.95 23.44 -3.56
N LEU A 463 18.33 22.24 -3.99
CA LEU A 463 18.83 21.18 -3.10
C LEU A 463 20.21 21.52 -2.51
N ALA A 464 21.08 22.17 -3.30
CA ALA A 464 22.40 22.59 -2.87
C ALA A 464 22.34 23.74 -1.85
N ALA A 465 21.39 24.66 -2.02
CA ALA A 465 21.13 25.80 -1.14
C ALA A 465 20.62 25.39 0.26
N ILE A 466 20.16 24.15 0.45
CA ILE A 466 19.77 23.65 1.78
C ILE A 466 21.00 23.68 2.72
N PRO A 467 20.92 24.33 3.91
CA PRO A 467 22.04 24.39 4.85
C PRO A 467 22.59 23.01 5.23
N PHE A 468 23.91 22.89 5.35
CA PHE A 468 24.60 21.63 5.62
C PHE A 468 23.97 20.82 6.78
N ARG A 469 23.66 21.48 7.91
CA ARG A 469 23.03 20.82 9.07
C ARG A 469 21.69 20.15 8.71
N LYS A 470 20.87 20.79 7.86
CA LYS A 470 19.60 20.21 7.39
C LYS A 470 19.84 19.08 6.38
N ARG A 471 20.81 19.23 5.47
CA ARG A 471 21.21 18.15 4.54
C ARG A 471 21.71 16.91 5.26
N LEU A 472 22.59 17.08 6.26
CA LEU A 472 23.12 15.99 7.08
C LEU A 472 21.99 15.27 7.83
N ARG A 473 21.10 16.02 8.50
CA ARG A 473 19.90 15.45 9.14
C ARG A 473 19.07 14.63 8.15
N ASN A 474 18.78 15.19 6.96
CA ASN A 474 17.99 14.49 5.94
C ASN A 474 18.68 13.18 5.52
N ARG A 475 20.00 13.18 5.31
CA ARG A 475 20.78 11.99 4.96
C ARG A 475 20.80 10.95 6.08
N ILE A 476 20.93 11.36 7.35
CA ILE A 476 20.85 10.45 8.51
C ILE A 476 19.46 9.79 8.57
N ILE A 477 18.39 10.57 8.41
CA ILE A 477 17.02 10.04 8.43
C ILE A 477 16.78 9.12 7.24
N TRP A 478 17.35 9.44 6.07
CA TRP A 478 17.30 8.57 4.89
C TRP A 478 17.96 7.20 5.10
N LEU A 479 18.93 7.05 6.02
CA LEU A 479 19.46 5.73 6.36
C LEU A 479 18.40 4.81 7.00
N ALA A 480 17.33 5.38 7.56
CA ALA A 480 16.20 4.64 8.10
C ALA A 480 15.11 4.32 7.04
N SER A 481 15.31 4.66 5.75
CA SER A 481 14.33 4.45 4.67
C SER A 481 13.74 3.03 4.59
N PRO A 482 14.46 1.92 4.87
CA PRO A 482 13.84 0.59 4.89
C PRO A 482 12.68 0.42 5.88
N TYR A 483 12.53 1.34 6.83
CA TYR A 483 11.52 1.32 7.89
C TYR A 483 10.53 2.50 7.84
N LEU A 484 10.82 3.52 7.02
CA LEU A 484 9.98 4.68 6.77
C LEU A 484 8.99 4.33 5.66
#